data_AF-A0A1Y3AQM9-F1
#
_entry.id   AF-A0A1Y3AQM9-F1
#
_cell.length_a   1.000
_cell.length_b   1.000
_cell.length_c   1.000
_cell.angle_alpha   90.00
_cell.angle_beta   90.00
_cell.angle_gamma   90.00
#
_symmetry.space_group_name_H-M   'P 1'
#
loop_
_entity.id
_entity.type
_entity.pdbx_description
1 polymer ?
#
loop_
_entity_poly.entity_id
_entity_poly.type
_entity_poly.pdbx_seq_one_letter_code
_entity_poly.pdbx_strand_id
1 'polypeptide(L)'
;MFDGKLKESINIGPQDISLEDKTLTVVYGTDFVNVNFINFCTNSKELAQEWANELLKIAYNLLAINASVYTFLEKAHTKLFLMSDRDRKLPVK
;
A
#
# COMPACT_ATOMS: atom_id res chain seq x y z
N MET A 1 10.17 -5.40 -18.81
CA MET A 1 11.59 -5.00 -18.92
C MET A 1 11.90 -4.22 -17.65
N PHE A 2 12.64 -4.79 -16.70
CA PHE A 2 13.01 -4.05 -15.48
C PHE A 2 13.98 -2.93 -15.86
N ASP A 3 13.60 -1.68 -15.60
CA ASP A 3 14.39 -0.49 -15.91
C ASP A 3 15.68 -0.49 -15.05
N GLY A 4 16.85 -0.42 -15.70
CA GLY A 4 18.14 -0.44 -15.02
C GLY A 4 18.30 0.66 -13.97
N LYS A 5 17.64 1.81 -14.17
CA LYS A 5 17.63 2.93 -13.21
C LYS A 5 16.87 2.61 -11.93
N LEU A 6 15.83 1.78 -12.03
CA LEU A 6 15.06 1.34 -10.86
C LEU A 6 15.91 0.43 -9.98
N LYS A 7 16.70 -0.47 -10.58
CA LYS A 7 17.61 -1.37 -9.85
C LYS A 7 18.67 -0.64 -9.02
N GLU A 8 19.22 0.45 -9.55
CA GLU A 8 20.18 1.29 -8.81
C GLU A 8 19.49 2.07 -7.67
N SER A 9 18.26 2.54 -7.91
CA SER A 9 17.51 3.35 -6.94
C SER A 9 16.94 2.55 -5.77
N ILE A 10 16.63 1.25 -5.95
CA ILE A 10 16.05 0.38 -4.91
C ILE A 10 17.11 -0.30 -4.03
N ASN A 11 18.40 -0.11 -4.32
CA ASN A 11 19.49 -0.63 -3.49
C ASN A 11 19.70 0.27 -2.24
N ILE A 12 18.61 0.54 -1.52
CA ILE A 12 18.55 1.41 -0.35
C ILE A 12 18.86 0.59 0.89
N GLY A 13 19.91 0.96 1.63
CA GLY A 13 20.26 0.32 2.89
C GLY A 13 21.51 -0.58 2.83
N PRO A 14 21.80 -1.31 3.92
CA PRO A 14 22.98 -2.17 4.04
C PRO A 14 23.06 -3.22 2.93
N GLN A 15 24.24 -3.39 2.31
CA GLN A 15 24.45 -4.31 1.17
C GLN A 15 24.37 -5.80 1.56
N ASP A 16 24.36 -6.10 2.85
CA ASP A 16 24.23 -7.44 3.43
C ASP A 16 22.78 -7.95 3.48
N ILE A 17 21.78 -7.08 3.24
CA ILE A 17 20.37 -7.46 3.21
C ILE A 17 19.88 -7.54 1.76
N SER A 18 19.41 -8.73 1.36
CA SER A 18 18.85 -8.95 0.02
C SER A 18 17.66 -8.03 -0.24
N LEU A 19 17.52 -7.56 -1.48
CA LEU A 19 16.36 -6.79 -1.93
C LEU A 19 15.05 -7.55 -1.67
N GLU A 20 15.07 -8.87 -1.83
CA GLU A 20 13.91 -9.73 -1.63
C GLU A 20 13.42 -9.68 -0.18
N ASP A 21 14.33 -9.65 0.79
CA ASP A 21 14.00 -9.61 2.23
C ASP A 21 13.32 -8.29 2.64
N LYS A 22 13.55 -7.21 1.91
CA LYS A 22 13.00 -5.87 2.17
C LYS A 22 11.92 -5.44 1.17
N THR A 23 11.48 -6.34 0.29
CA THR A 23 10.42 -6.05 -0.69
C THR A 23 9.06 -6.48 -0.15
N LEU A 24 8.11 -5.55 -0.14
CA LEU A 24 6.70 -5.81 0.14
C LEU A 24 5.90 -5.70 -1.15
N THR A 25 5.15 -6.75 -1.49
CA THR A 25 4.23 -6.74 -2.63
C THR A 25 2.80 -6.71 -2.14
N VAL A 26 2.06 -5.64 -2.45
CA VAL A 26 0.62 -5.56 -2.24
C VAL A 26 -0.09 -6.01 -3.52
N VAL A 27 -0.85 -7.10 -3.41
CA VAL A 27 -1.68 -7.63 -4.50
C VAL A 27 -3.13 -7.28 -4.22
N TYR A 28 -3.80 -6.64 -5.18
CA TYR A 28 -5.21 -6.26 -5.03
C TYR A 28 -5.94 -6.32 -6.37
N GLY A 29 -7.24 -6.58 -6.33
CA GLY A 29 -8.08 -6.71 -7.51
C GLY A 29 -9.56 -6.81 -7.13
N THR A 30 -10.43 -6.64 -8.11
CA THR A 30 -11.88 -6.83 -7.95
C THR A 30 -12.29 -8.30 -8.03
N ASP A 31 -11.43 -9.11 -8.65
CA ASP A 31 -11.61 -10.54 -8.88
C ASP A 31 -10.24 -11.23 -8.98
N PHE A 32 -10.23 -12.54 -9.15
CA PHE A 32 -9.00 -13.36 -9.19
C PHE A 32 -8.24 -13.30 -10.52
N VAL A 33 -8.80 -12.66 -11.56
CA VAL A 33 -8.18 -12.52 -12.89
C VAL A 33 -7.54 -11.15 -13.03
N ASN A 34 -8.27 -10.09 -12.68
CA ASN A 34 -7.85 -8.70 -12.81
C ASN A 34 -7.14 -8.21 -11.54
N VAL A 35 -5.93 -8.71 -11.33
CA VAL A 35 -5.09 -8.34 -10.18
C VAL A 35 -4.00 -7.35 -10.57
N ASN A 36 -3.76 -6.39 -9.69
CA ASN A 36 -2.69 -5.41 -9.78
C ASN A 36 -1.67 -5.64 -8.67
N PHE A 37 -0.42 -5.26 -8.95
CA PHE A 37 0.72 -5.42 -8.05
C PHE A 37 1.33 -4.05 -7.77
N ILE A 38 1.47 -3.71 -6.49
CA ILE A 38 2.27 -2.56 -6.06
C ILE A 38 3.44 -3.09 -5.25
N ASN A 39 4.66 -2.77 -5.69
CA ASN A 39 5.89 -3.20 -5.04
C ASN A 39 6.49 -2.03 -4.25
N PHE A 40 6.76 -2.25 -2.98
CA PHE A 40 7.47 -1.33 -2.11
C PHE A 40 8.80 -1.95 -1.71
N CYS A 41 9.83 -1.12 -1.57
CA CYS A 41 11.10 -1.50 -0.96
C CYS A 41 11.22 -0.75 0.37
N THR A 42 11.43 -1.46 1.46
CA THR A 42 11.66 -0.90 2.79
C THR A 42 13.16 -0.85 3.10
N ASN A 43 13.51 -0.29 4.26
CA ASN A 43 14.90 -0.21 4.71
C ASN A 43 15.37 -1.44 5.51
N SER A 44 14.44 -2.29 5.98
CA SER A 44 14.75 -3.50 6.74
C SER A 44 13.72 -4.60 6.51
N LYS A 45 14.16 -5.84 6.74
CA LYS A 45 13.32 -7.04 6.64
C LYS A 45 12.17 -7.02 7.65
N GLU A 46 12.46 -6.62 8.88
CA GLU A 46 11.50 -6.58 9.98
C GLU A 46 10.35 -5.63 9.65
N LEU A 47 10.69 -4.47 9.07
CA LEU A 47 9.69 -3.48 8.66
C LEU A 47 8.83 -4.01 7.50
N ALA A 48 9.44 -4.65 6.49
CA ALA A 48 8.68 -5.27 5.40
C ALA A 48 7.70 -6.33 5.93
N GLN A 49 8.15 -7.15 6.89
CA GLN A 49 7.35 -8.19 7.51
C GLN A 49 6.20 -7.63 8.36
N GLU A 50 6.46 -6.58 9.15
CA GLU A 50 5.44 -5.89 9.94
C GLU A 50 4.35 -5.30 9.04
N TRP A 51 4.74 -4.56 8.00
CA TRP A 51 3.79 -4.02 7.03
C TRP A 51 2.96 -5.11 6.35
N ALA A 52 3.59 -6.22 5.93
CA ALA A 52 2.87 -7.34 5.33
C ALA A 52 1.79 -7.89 6.28
N ASN A 53 2.16 -8.13 7.54
CA ASN A 53 1.27 -8.70 8.54
C ASN A 53 0.11 -7.76 8.89
N GLU A 54 0.40 -6.49 9.17
CA GLU A 54 -0.62 -5.54 9.61
C GLU A 54 -1.55 -5.13 8.47
N LEU A 55 -1.05 -4.97 7.24
CA LEU A 55 -1.90 -4.70 6.08
C LEU A 55 -2.86 -5.86 5.80
N LEU A 56 -2.40 -7.11 5.91
CA LEU A 56 -3.26 -8.29 5.76
C LEU A 56 -4.34 -8.34 6.84
N LYS A 57 -4.00 -8.06 8.10
CA LYS A 57 -4.99 -8.01 9.20
C LYS A 57 -6.08 -6.98 8.92
N ILE A 58 -5.72 -5.80 8.41
CA ILE A 58 -6.68 -4.75 8.06
C ILE A 58 -7.55 -5.18 6.87
N ALA A 59 -6.92 -5.72 5.82
CA ALA A 59 -7.61 -6.13 4.59
C ALA A 59 -8.65 -7.24 4.83
N TYR A 60 -8.34 -8.19 5.71
CA TYR A 60 -9.20 -9.34 6.03
C TYR A 60 -10.00 -9.18 7.33
N ASN A 61 -10.07 -7.97 7.89
CA ASN A 61 -10.87 -7.72 9.08
C ASN A 61 -12.38 -7.80 8.74
N LEU A 62 -13.06 -8.83 9.25
CA LEU A 62 -14.48 -9.06 9.02
C LEU A 62 -15.36 -7.90 9.49
N LEU A 63 -15.00 -7.20 10.57
CA LEU A 63 -15.75 -6.04 11.06
C LEU A 63 -15.60 -4.84 10.13
N ALA A 64 -14.43 -4.67 9.52
CA ALA A 64 -14.20 -3.61 8.54
C ALA A 64 -14.94 -3.90 7.22
N ILE A 65 -15.02 -5.18 6.83
CA ILE A 65 -15.75 -5.62 5.63
C ILE A 65 -17.27 -5.45 5.82
N ASN A 66 -17.79 -5.78 7.00
CA ASN A 66 -19.22 -5.69 7.34
C ASN A 66 -19.55 -4.43 8.14
N ALA A 67 -18.82 -3.35 7.92
CA ALA A 67 -19.00 -2.11 8.66
C ALA A 67 -20.38 -1.48 8.41
N SER A 68 -20.78 -0.57 9.29
CA SER A 68 -22.04 0.15 9.14
C SER A 68 -22.03 1.09 7.93
N VAL A 69 -23.23 1.45 7.44
CA VAL A 69 -23.37 2.49 6.39
C VAL A 69 -22.69 3.80 6.80
N TYR A 70 -22.81 4.17 8.08
CA TYR A 70 -22.14 5.34 8.63
C TYR A 70 -20.63 5.27 8.46
N THR A 71 -20.01 4.12 8.74
CA THR A 71 -18.57 3.90 8.53
C THR A 71 -18.17 3.99 7.06
N PHE A 72 -19.02 3.53 6.12
CA PHE A 72 -18.76 3.70 4.69
C PHE A 72 -18.84 5.18 4.26
N LEU A 73 -19.72 5.98 4.85
CA LEU A 73 -19.76 7.43 4.63
C LEU A 73 -18.51 8.11 5.17
N GLU A 74 -18.03 7.73 6.36
CA GLU A 74 -16.75 8.20 6.90
C GLU A 74 -15.58 7.84 5.99
N LYS A 75 -15.57 6.63 5.41
CA LYS A 75 -14.56 6.22 4.43
C LYS A 75 -14.57 7.10 3.17
N ALA A 76 -15.76 7.43 2.65
CA ALA A 76 -15.91 8.33 1.51
C ALA A 76 -15.44 9.76 1.86
N HIS A 77 -15.81 10.25 3.04
CA HIS A 77 -15.35 11.53 3.56
C HIS A 77 -13.82 11.58 3.66
N THR A 78 -13.19 10.60 4.32
CA THR A 78 -11.72 10.51 4.44
C THR A 78 -11.02 10.50 3.07
N LYS A 79 -11.57 9.79 2.08
CA LYS A 79 -11.03 9.77 0.71
C LYS A 79 -10.97 11.17 0.10
N LEU A 80 -12.03 11.97 0.23
CA LEU A 80 -12.07 13.34 -0.30
C LEU A 80 -10.94 14.19 0.31
N PHE A 81 -10.76 14.12 1.63
CA PHE A 81 -9.71 14.87 2.32
C PHE A 81 -8.30 14.43 1.92
N LEU A 82 -8.06 13.13 1.75
CA LEU A 82 -6.76 12.61 1.31
C LEU A 82 -6.45 12.97 -0.15
N MET A 83 -7.46 13.20 -0.97
CA MET A 83 -7.32 13.65 -2.37
C MET A 83 -7.24 15.18 -2.51
N SER A 84 -7.22 15.93 -1.40
CA SER A 84 -7.04 17.37 -1.45
C SER A 84 -5.68 17.76 -2.04
N ASP A 85 -5.63 18.87 -2.77
CA ASP A 85 -4.40 19.37 -3.38
C ASP A 85 -3.42 19.88 -2.29
N ARG A 86 -2.19 20.28 -2.66
CA ARG A 86 -1.15 20.80 -1.76
C ARG A 86 -1.65 21.92 -0.84
N ASP A 87 -2.65 22.69 -1.30
CA ASP A 87 -3.31 23.76 -0.54
C ASP A 87 -4.43 23.25 0.41
N ARG A 88 -4.58 21.93 0.56
CA ARG A 88 -5.67 21.25 1.29
C ARG A 88 -7.08 21.64 0.84
N LYS A 89 -7.20 22.16 -0.38
CA LYS A 89 -8.49 22.47 -1.00
C LYS A 89 -9.04 21.21 -1.65
N LEU A 90 -10.32 20.95 -1.41
CA LEU A 90 -11.04 19.88 -2.09
C LEU A 90 -11.31 20.32 -3.55
N PRO A 91 -10.82 19.58 -4.55
CA PRO A 91 -11.18 19.86 -5.93
C PRO A 91 -12.69 19.65 -6.13
N VAL A 92 -13.33 20.56 -6.84
CA VAL A 92 -14.80 20.57 -7.05
C VAL A 92 -15.23 19.62 -8.19
N LYS A 93 -14.27 18.98 -8.88
CA LYS A 93 -14.50 18.11 -10.04
C LYS A 93 -14.46 16.64 -9.66
#